data_AF-A0A4Q4TX87-F1
#
_entry.id   AF-A0A4Q4TX87-F1
#
_cell.length_a   1.000
_cell.length_b   1.000
_cell.length_c   1.000
_cell.angle_alpha   90.00
_cell.angle_beta   90.00
_cell.angle_gamma   90.00
#
_symmetry.space_group_name_H-M   'P 1'
#
loop_
_entity.id
_entity.type
_entity.pdbx_description
1 polymer ?
#
loop_
_entity_poly.entity_id
_entity_poly.type
_entity_poly.pdbx_seq_one_letter_code
_entity_poly.pdbx_strand_id
1 'polypeptide(L)'
;MLVSSPELHGEMIPWDDWIFFESRRRSATVILIIDGILHARISEPGPAMPEYAFAPAPSPRALWDAENELDWAAGYAGHLHANAMHGMLKNRDLVALKEAAGEQDGRWYAYADSFGLLVTLAANLIV
;
A
#
# COMPACT_ATOMS: atom_id res chain seq x y z
N MET A 1 -3.85 10.21 -9.78
CA MET A 1 -3.11 10.54 -8.56
C MET A 1 -3.51 9.63 -7.40
N LEU A 2 -2.76 8.54 -7.26
CA LEU A 2 -2.79 7.61 -6.12
C LEU A 2 -1.74 7.98 -5.05
N VAL A 3 -0.97 9.04 -5.32
CA VAL A 3 0.27 9.34 -4.62
C VAL A 3 0.37 10.82 -4.37
N SER A 4 0.70 11.19 -3.13
CA SER A 4 1.07 12.55 -2.76
C SER A 4 2.59 12.72 -2.87
N SER A 5 3.07 13.81 -3.48
CA SER A 5 4.51 14.05 -3.62
C SER A 5 5.22 14.15 -2.25
N PRO A 6 4.71 14.91 -1.26
CA PRO A 6 5.29 14.92 0.09
C PRO A 6 5.36 13.52 0.73
N GLU A 7 4.28 12.73 0.62
CA GLU A 7 4.21 11.37 1.21
C GLU A 7 5.29 10.44 0.66
N LEU A 8 5.64 10.55 -0.63
CA LEU A 8 6.75 9.78 -1.21
C LEU A 8 8.12 10.13 -0.64
N HIS A 9 8.30 11.37 -0.19
CA HIS A 9 9.54 11.82 0.45
C HIS A 9 9.55 11.53 1.95
N GLY A 10 8.54 10.81 2.45
CA GLY A 10 8.37 10.51 3.87
C GLY A 10 7.88 11.71 4.68
N GLU A 11 7.32 12.72 4.02
CA GLU A 11 6.75 13.89 4.69
C GLU A 11 5.29 13.63 5.05
N MET A 12 4.89 14.19 6.19
CA MET A 12 3.50 14.14 6.64
C MET A 12 2.63 15.03 5.75
N ILE A 13 1.45 14.53 5.40
CA ILE A 13 0.42 15.26 4.67
C ILE A 13 -0.76 15.56 5.61
N PRO A 14 -1.67 16.49 5.28
CA PRO A 14 -2.90 16.69 6.05
C PRO A 14 -3.74 15.42 6.16
N TRP A 15 -4.46 15.23 7.26
CA TRP A 15 -5.23 14.00 7.48
C TRP A 15 -6.32 13.77 6.43
N ASP A 16 -7.05 14.82 6.05
CA ASP A 16 -8.08 14.75 5.01
C ASP A 16 -7.49 14.34 3.64
N ASP A 17 -6.31 14.87 3.30
CA ASP A 17 -5.60 14.50 2.09
C ASP A 17 -5.14 13.04 2.16
N TRP A 18 -4.61 12.61 3.31
CA TRP A 18 -4.22 11.22 3.52
C TRP A 18 -5.40 10.26 3.37
N ILE A 19 -6.56 10.56 3.98
CA ILE A 19 -7.78 9.76 3.85
C ILE A 19 -8.14 9.63 2.36
N PHE A 20 -8.09 10.74 1.62
CA PHE A 20 -8.39 10.74 0.19
C PHE A 20 -7.43 9.85 -0.62
N PHE A 21 -6.11 10.03 -0.45
CA PHE A 21 -5.10 9.25 -1.18
C PHE A 21 -5.15 7.75 -0.80
N GLU A 22 -5.24 7.44 0.49
CA GLU A 22 -5.32 6.08 1.01
C GLU A 22 -6.61 5.38 0.54
N SER A 23 -7.76 6.07 0.56
CA SER A 23 -9.02 5.53 0.03
C SER A 23 -8.91 5.14 -1.43
N ARG A 24 -8.27 6.00 -2.24
CA ARG A 24 -8.06 5.74 -3.67
C ARG A 24 -7.11 4.57 -3.90
N ARG A 25 -6.01 4.47 -3.15
CA ARG A 25 -5.09 3.33 -3.23
C ARG A 25 -5.81 2.03 -2.90
N ARG A 26 -6.53 1.98 -1.77
CA ARG A 26 -7.29 0.81 -1.34
C ARG A 26 -8.35 0.40 -2.37
N SER A 27 -9.06 1.37 -2.94
CA SER A 27 -10.05 1.12 -4.01
C SER A 27 -9.41 0.59 -5.28
N ALA A 28 -8.28 1.15 -5.71
CA ALA A 28 -7.55 0.67 -6.87
C ALA A 28 -7.06 -0.78 -6.69
N THR A 29 -6.57 -1.13 -5.49
CA THR A 29 -6.21 -2.51 -5.15
C THR A 29 -7.41 -3.44 -5.27
N VAL A 30 -8.57 -3.07 -4.70
CA VAL A 30 -9.79 -3.89 -4.79
C VAL A 30 -10.23 -4.09 -6.23
N ILE A 31 -10.20 -3.03 -7.04
CA ILE A 31 -10.53 -3.12 -8.47
C ILE A 31 -9.57 -4.08 -9.19
N LEU A 32 -8.27 -4.00 -8.92
CA LEU A 32 -7.28 -4.92 -9.51
C LEU A 32 -7.52 -6.37 -9.09
N ILE A 33 -7.86 -6.61 -7.83
CA ILE A 33 -8.20 -7.95 -7.33
C ILE A 33 -9.42 -8.49 -8.07
N ILE A 34 -10.49 -7.69 -8.14
CA ILE A 34 -11.74 -8.09 -8.80
C ILE A 34 -11.48 -8.33 -10.29
N ASP A 35 -10.76 -7.44 -10.97
CA ASP A 35 -10.42 -7.57 -12.38
C ASP A 35 -9.61 -8.85 -12.66
N GLY A 36 -8.59 -9.12 -11.82
CA GLY A 36 -7.78 -10.33 -11.90
C GLY A 36 -8.60 -11.61 -11.70
N ILE A 37 -9.53 -11.62 -10.73
CA ILE A 37 -10.44 -12.75 -10.49
C ILE A 37 -11.39 -12.95 -11.67
N LEU A 38 -12.06 -11.88 -12.13
CA LEU A 38 -13.09 -11.97 -13.18
C LEU A 38 -12.52 -12.38 -14.53
N HIS A 39 -11.34 -11.86 -14.88
CA HIS A 39 -10.72 -12.15 -16.17
C HIS A 39 -9.76 -13.34 -16.13
N ALA A 40 -9.57 -13.97 -14.96
CA ALA A 40 -8.53 -14.96 -14.70
C ALA A 40 -7.15 -14.49 -15.23
N ARG A 41 -6.92 -13.17 -15.22
CA ARG A 41 -5.72 -12.54 -15.77
C ARG A 41 -4.70 -12.41 -14.66
N ILE A 42 -3.67 -13.23 -14.78
CA ILE A 42 -2.44 -13.14 -14.01
C ILE A 42 -1.52 -12.18 -14.77
N SER A 43 -1.80 -10.88 -14.74
CA SER A 43 -1.03 -9.90 -15.53
C SER A 43 -0.88 -8.60 -14.79
N GLU A 44 0.21 -7.89 -15.09
CA GLU A 44 0.50 -6.56 -14.56
C GLU A 44 -0.72 -5.63 -14.64
N PRO A 45 -0.88 -4.68 -13.68
CA PRO A 45 -1.93 -3.67 -13.73
C PRO A 45 -2.02 -3.09 -15.14
N GLY A 46 -3.19 -3.18 -15.76
CA GLY A 46 -3.37 -2.72 -17.13
C GLY A 46 -2.98 -1.23 -17.29
N PRO A 47 -2.76 -0.76 -18.52
CA PRO A 47 -2.34 0.62 -18.81
C PRO A 47 -3.27 1.71 -18.27
N ALA A 48 -4.44 1.33 -17.74
CA ALA A 48 -5.38 2.20 -17.06
C ALA A 48 -4.88 2.72 -15.69
N MET A 49 -3.91 2.07 -15.03
CA MET A 49 -3.41 2.50 -13.71
C MET A 49 -1.88 2.44 -13.56
N PRO A 50 -1.11 3.20 -14.37
CA PRO A 50 0.35 3.17 -14.36
C PRO A 50 0.97 3.67 -13.04
N GLU A 51 0.27 4.55 -12.33
CA GLU A 51 0.73 5.07 -11.03
C GLU A 51 0.68 4.01 -9.92
N TYR A 52 -0.10 2.94 -10.09
CA TYR A 52 -0.37 1.98 -9.03
C TYR A 52 0.90 1.25 -8.56
N ALA A 53 1.75 0.85 -9.50
CA ALA A 53 3.01 0.16 -9.19
C ALA A 53 3.95 0.99 -8.31
N PHE A 54 3.92 2.32 -8.45
CA PHE A 54 4.77 3.26 -7.72
C PHE A 54 4.13 3.83 -6.46
N ALA A 55 2.82 3.62 -6.28
CA ALA A 55 2.12 4.08 -5.10
C ALA A 55 2.60 3.33 -3.85
N PRO A 56 2.60 4.01 -2.69
CA PRO A 56 2.81 3.34 -1.41
C PRO A 56 1.87 2.16 -1.27
N ALA A 57 2.36 1.08 -0.69
CA ALA A 57 1.53 -0.02 -0.26
C ALA A 57 0.51 0.49 0.77
N PRO A 58 -0.68 -0.12 0.84
CA PRO A 58 -1.71 0.30 1.78
C PRO A 58 -1.19 0.40 3.21
N SER A 59 -1.62 1.46 3.88
CA SER A 59 -1.21 1.77 5.24
C SER A 59 -1.76 0.74 6.24
N PRO A 60 -1.08 0.50 7.38
CA PRO A 60 -1.56 -0.41 8.41
C PRO A 60 -2.95 -0.02 8.93
N ARG A 61 -3.75 -1.03 9.34
CA ARG A 61 -5.11 -0.82 9.86
C ARG A 61 -5.19 0.21 10.98
N ALA A 62 -4.20 0.23 11.87
CA ALA A 62 -4.16 1.14 13.00
C ALA A 62 -4.26 2.62 12.59
N LEU A 63 -3.73 2.99 11.41
CA LEU A 63 -3.88 4.36 10.89
C LEU A 63 -5.29 4.62 10.35
N TRP A 64 -5.94 3.59 9.83
CA TRP A 64 -7.30 3.70 9.31
C TRP A 64 -8.36 3.73 10.42
N ASP A 65 -8.11 3.01 11.50
CA ASP A 65 -9.00 2.90 12.66
C ASP A 65 -8.80 4.06 13.67
N ALA A 66 -7.95 5.04 13.35
CA ALA A 66 -7.75 6.22 14.20
C ALA A 66 -9.05 7.03 14.34
N GLU A 67 -9.44 7.34 15.59
CA GLU A 67 -10.72 8.00 15.88
C GLU A 67 -10.71 9.50 15.58
N ASN A 68 -9.52 10.12 15.58
CA ASN A 68 -9.33 11.55 15.38
C ASN A 68 -7.95 11.86 14.78
N GLU A 69 -7.75 13.11 14.36
CA GLU A 69 -6.55 13.58 13.68
C GLU A 69 -5.29 13.44 14.53
N LEU A 70 -5.41 13.66 15.84
CA LEU A 70 -4.27 13.61 16.76
C LEU A 70 -3.75 12.17 16.90
N ASP A 71 -4.66 11.22 17.08
CA ASP A 71 -4.32 9.79 17.14
C ASP A 71 -3.72 9.31 15.82
N TRP A 72 -4.32 9.73 14.70
CA TRP A 72 -3.80 9.44 13.36
C TRP A 72 -2.39 10.02 13.18
N ALA A 73 -2.16 11.29 13.53
CA ALA A 73 -0.88 11.96 13.34
C ALA A 73 0.24 11.29 14.15
N ALA A 74 -0.04 10.88 15.39
CA ALA A 74 0.91 10.15 16.23
C ALA A 74 1.28 8.80 15.60
N GLY A 75 0.28 8.04 15.15
CA GLY A 75 0.50 6.77 14.45
C GLY A 75 1.26 6.94 13.15
N TYR A 76 0.88 7.95 12.35
CA TYR A 76 1.44 8.18 11.01
C TYR A 76 2.88 8.67 11.09
N ALA A 77 3.22 9.51 12.07
CA ALA A 77 4.60 9.87 12.35
C ALA A 77 5.46 8.64 12.68
N GLY A 78 4.93 7.70 13.50
CA GLY A 78 5.58 6.43 13.78
C GLY A 78 5.76 5.57 12.52
N HIS A 79 4.74 5.53 11.66
CA HIS A 79 4.79 4.83 10.38
C HIS A 79 5.83 5.42 9.43
N LEU A 80 5.88 6.74 9.27
CA LEU A 80 6.87 7.44 8.45
C LEU A 80 8.28 7.22 9.00
N HIS A 81 8.47 7.31 10.33
CA HIS A 81 9.75 7.05 10.96
C HIS A 81 10.24 5.62 10.72
N ALA A 82 9.36 4.63 10.87
CA ALA A 82 9.69 3.23 10.56
C ALA A 82 10.10 3.04 9.09
N ASN A 83 9.59 3.87 8.18
CA ASN A 83 9.91 3.86 6.75
C ASN A 83 11.13 4.74 6.39
N ALA A 84 11.66 5.58 7.28
CA ALA A 84 12.67 6.57 6.93
C ALA A 84 13.99 5.97 6.41
N MET A 85 14.39 4.79 6.92
CA MET A 85 15.65 4.14 6.54
C MET A 85 15.58 3.40 5.20
N HIS A 86 14.41 2.91 4.81
CA HIS A 86 14.23 2.03 3.64
C HIS A 86 13.31 2.62 2.58
N GLY A 87 12.69 3.76 2.86
CA GLY A 87 11.61 4.34 2.06
C GLY A 87 10.26 3.67 2.33
N MET A 88 9.21 4.30 1.80
CA MET A 88 7.87 3.72 1.77
C MET A 88 7.88 2.49 0.86
N LEU A 89 7.34 1.38 1.36
CA LEU A 89 7.12 0.18 0.56
C LEU A 89 6.10 0.50 -0.54
N LYS A 90 6.37 0.14 -1.79
CA LYS A 90 5.48 0.39 -2.93
C LYS A 90 4.78 -0.90 -3.36
N ASN A 91 3.69 -0.76 -4.10
CA ASN A 91 2.95 -1.94 -4.60
C ASN A 91 3.81 -2.86 -5.50
N ARG A 92 4.73 -2.31 -6.30
CA ARG A 92 5.68 -3.13 -7.08
C ARG A 92 6.64 -3.93 -6.20
N ASP A 93 6.98 -3.40 -5.03
CA ASP A 93 7.93 -4.04 -4.13
C ASP A 93 7.26 -5.29 -3.50
N LEU A 94 5.94 -5.28 -3.33
CA LEU A 94 5.15 -6.46 -2.95
C LEU A 94 5.20 -7.59 -4.00
N VAL A 95 5.30 -7.26 -5.28
CA VAL A 95 5.48 -8.26 -6.35
C VAL A 95 6.88 -8.84 -6.28
N ALA A 96 7.91 -8.03 -5.99
CA ALA A 96 9.28 -8.53 -5.80
C ALA A 96 9.44 -9.41 -4.54
N LEU A 97 8.65 -9.16 -3.47
CA LEU A 97 8.62 -10.03 -2.28
C LEU A 97 8.20 -11.48 -2.58
N LYS A 98 7.42 -11.70 -3.66
CA LYS A 98 7.10 -13.05 -4.16
C LYS A 98 8.34 -13.78 -4.70
N GLU A 99 9.20 -13.07 -5.42
CA GLU A 99 10.38 -13.65 -6.06
C GLU A 99 11.53 -13.87 -5.05
N ALA A 100 11.59 -13.05 -4.01
CA ALA A 100 12.61 -13.10 -2.96
C ALA A 100 12.29 -14.05 -1.79
N ALA A 101 11.33 -14.97 -1.94
CA ALA A 101 10.73 -15.82 -0.89
C ALA A 101 11.67 -16.76 -0.08
N GLY A 102 12.97 -16.49 -0.02
CA GLY A 102 13.92 -17.05 0.95
C GLY A 102 14.19 -16.14 2.16
N GLU A 103 14.08 -14.82 2.03
CA GLU A 103 14.25 -13.85 3.13
C GLU A 103 13.00 -12.99 3.23
N GLN A 104 12.01 -13.45 4.01
CA GLN A 104 10.78 -12.70 4.25
C GLN A 104 11.12 -11.31 4.80
N ASP A 105 10.71 -10.27 4.10
CA ASP A 105 10.62 -8.91 4.65
C ASP A 105 9.47 -8.90 5.67
N GLY A 106 9.79 -9.41 6.88
CA GLY A 106 8.86 -9.55 8.00
C GLY A 106 8.21 -8.23 8.41
N ARG A 107 8.71 -7.11 7.89
CA ARG A 107 8.16 -5.77 8.02
C ARG A 107 6.77 -5.65 7.42
N TRP A 108 6.53 -6.17 6.21
CA TRP A 108 5.19 -6.08 5.59
C TRP A 108 4.19 -6.95 6.36
N TYR A 109 4.56 -8.20 6.65
CA TYR A 109 3.70 -9.14 7.38
C TYR A 109 3.49 -8.75 8.85
N ALA A 110 4.40 -7.98 9.46
CA ALA A 110 4.20 -7.42 10.81
C ALA A 110 3.08 -6.37 10.85
N TYR A 111 2.76 -5.74 9.72
CA TYR A 111 1.75 -4.69 9.64
C TYR A 111 0.53 -5.03 8.77
N ALA A 112 0.61 -6.10 7.98
CA ALA A 112 -0.47 -6.52 7.10
C ALA A 112 -1.68 -6.99 7.91
N ASP A 113 -2.75 -6.22 7.86
CA ASP A 113 -4.08 -6.64 8.30
C ASP A 113 -4.74 -7.52 7.23
N SER A 114 -6.02 -7.89 7.43
CA SER A 114 -6.75 -8.69 6.44
C SER A 114 -6.77 -8.04 5.05
N PHE A 115 -6.73 -6.71 4.97
CA PHE A 115 -6.62 -5.98 3.72
C PHE A 115 -5.21 -6.09 3.12
N GLY A 116 -4.16 -5.89 3.93
CA GLY A 116 -2.77 -6.11 3.53
C GLY A 116 -2.51 -7.54 3.03
N LEU A 117 -3.13 -8.55 3.64
CA LEU A 117 -3.07 -9.93 3.16
C LEU A 117 -3.77 -10.11 1.82
N LEU A 118 -4.92 -9.46 1.59
CA LEU A 118 -5.58 -9.43 0.28
C LEU A 118 -4.70 -8.76 -0.78
N VAL A 119 -3.98 -7.70 -0.41
CA VAL A 119 -3.03 -7.01 -1.30
C VAL A 119 -1.85 -7.94 -1.63
N THR A 120 -1.31 -8.67 -0.66
CA THR A 120 -0.27 -9.69 -0.89
C THR A 120 -0.77 -10.77 -1.83
N LEU A 121 -1.99 -11.26 -1.63
CA LEU A 121 -2.60 -12.25 -2.52
C LEU A 121 -2.77 -11.68 -3.94
N ALA A 122 -3.21 -10.42 -4.06
CA ALA A 122 -3.31 -9.71 -5.34
C ALA A 122 -1.95 -9.62 -6.05
N ALA A 123 -0.90 -9.22 -5.32
CA ALA A 123 0.45 -9.15 -5.83
C ALA A 123 0.97 -10.53 -6.28
N ASN A 124 0.61 -11.60 -5.57
CA ASN A 124 0.95 -12.96 -5.96
C ASN A 124 0.25 -13.44 -7.24
N LEU A 125 -0.92 -12.88 -7.55
CA LEU A 125 -1.63 -13.11 -8.80
C LEU A 125 -1.03 -12.33 -9.98
N ILE A 126 -0.04 -11.45 -9.77
CA ILE A 126 0.70 -10.79 -10.85
C ILE A 126 1.95 -11.64 -11.17
N VAL A 127 2.17 -11.95 -12.45
CA VAL A 127 3.36 -12.66 -12.98
C VAL A 127 4.17 -11.69 -13.81
#